data_AF-A0A0F3PEC5-F1
#
_entry.id   AF-A0A0F3PEC5-F1
#
_cell.length_a   1.000
_cell.length_b   1.000
_cell.length_c   1.000
_cell.angle_alpha   90.00
_cell.angle_beta   90.00
_cell.angle_gamma   90.00
#
_symmetry.space_group_name_H-M   'P 1'
#
loop_
_entity.id
_entity.type
_entity.pdbx_description
1 polymer ?
#
loop_
_entity_poly.entity_id
_entity_poly.type
_entity_poly.pdbx_seq_one_letter_code
_entity_poly.pdbx_strand_id
1 'polypeptide(L)'
;MLNGANNGLKEEMIINTLKELSSDHSCVMLNLKPSNNEKEFKEKLEKIIHTYEKGKENPEIKKELENLDIWCKETAKKDNLHVFKNIGQVIKHSFKALANIGNKKAFKKEQKEVGIYMDAITHANKNTKQTLERISATINKHKSPLPHSITTPKNISQKSKRGSVER
;
A
#
# COMPACT_ATOMS: atom_id res chain seq x y z
N MET A 1 19.79 -35.89 -10.90
CA MET A 1 19.19 -34.70 -11.55
C MET A 1 17.96 -34.18 -10.79
N LEU A 2 18.00 -34.09 -9.45
CA LEU A 2 16.84 -33.69 -8.62
C LEU A 2 16.76 -32.17 -8.33
N ASN A 3 17.84 -31.42 -8.59
CA ASN A 3 17.91 -30.00 -8.25
C ASN A 3 17.15 -29.10 -9.25
N GLY A 4 16.95 -29.53 -10.50
CA GLY A 4 16.23 -28.75 -11.51
C GLY A 4 14.74 -28.58 -11.20
N ALA A 5 14.04 -29.69 -10.93
CA ALA A 5 12.60 -29.67 -10.63
C ALA A 5 12.27 -28.90 -9.33
N ASN A 6 13.12 -29.04 -8.31
CA ASN A 6 12.97 -28.32 -7.04
C ASN A 6 13.25 -26.82 -7.13
N ASN A 7 13.98 -26.38 -8.15
CA ASN A 7 14.25 -24.98 -8.38
C ASN A 7 13.10 -24.33 -9.16
N GLY A 8 12.55 -25.00 -10.18
CA GLY A 8 11.36 -24.53 -10.90
C GLY A 8 10.15 -24.32 -9.98
N LEU A 9 9.89 -25.24 -9.06
CA LEU A 9 8.83 -25.09 -8.04
C LEU A 9 9.01 -23.82 -7.17
N LYS A 10 10.25 -23.48 -6.80
CA LYS A 10 10.54 -22.29 -5.98
C LYS A 10 10.41 -20.99 -6.77
N GLU A 11 10.77 -21.02 -8.06
CA GLU A 11 10.55 -19.88 -8.97
C GLU A 11 9.05 -19.63 -9.13
N GLU A 12 8.27 -20.68 -9.33
CA GLU A 12 6.81 -20.62 -9.44
C GLU A 12 6.17 -20.01 -8.18
N MET A 13 6.64 -20.36 -6.98
CA MET A 13 6.15 -19.74 -5.73
C MET A 13 6.38 -18.22 -5.69
N ILE A 14 7.53 -17.75 -6.18
CA ILE A 14 7.85 -16.32 -6.23
C ILE A 14 6.94 -15.63 -7.25
N ILE A 15 6.76 -16.22 -8.42
CA ILE A 15 5.88 -15.68 -9.47
C ILE A 15 4.42 -15.64 -9.01
N ASN A 16 3.95 -16.66 -8.29
CA ASN A 16 2.60 -16.66 -7.72
C ASN A 16 2.42 -15.52 -6.70
N THR A 17 3.45 -15.21 -5.91
CA THR A 17 3.43 -14.03 -5.02
C THR A 17 3.28 -12.74 -5.83
N LEU A 18 4.01 -12.60 -6.95
CA LEU A 18 3.89 -11.42 -7.82
C LEU A 18 2.52 -11.32 -8.50
N LYS A 19 1.94 -12.46 -8.93
CA LYS A 19 0.57 -12.52 -9.46
C LYS A 19 -0.46 -12.08 -8.42
N GLU A 20 -0.29 -12.50 -7.17
CA GLU A 20 -1.15 -12.07 -6.06
C GLU A 20 -1.06 -10.56 -5.82
N LEU A 21 0.15 -9.98 -5.84
CA LEU A 21 0.34 -8.54 -5.78
C LEU A 21 -0.37 -7.81 -6.93
N SER A 22 -0.33 -8.39 -8.13
CA SER A 22 -0.89 -7.81 -9.37
C SER A 22 -2.41 -7.96 -9.51
N SER A 23 -3.07 -8.72 -8.63
CA SER A 23 -4.52 -8.95 -8.71
C SER A 23 -5.31 -7.68 -8.39
N ASP A 24 -6.37 -7.41 -9.17
CA ASP A 24 -7.25 -6.24 -8.98
C ASP A 24 -7.97 -6.24 -7.62
N HIS A 25 -8.07 -7.41 -6.98
CA HIS A 25 -8.66 -7.59 -5.66
C HIS A 25 -7.62 -7.64 -4.54
N SER A 26 -6.32 -7.51 -4.86
CA SER A 26 -5.28 -7.53 -3.85
C SER A 26 -5.40 -6.30 -2.95
N CYS A 27 -5.13 -6.49 -1.65
CA CYS A 27 -5.03 -5.37 -0.72
C CYS A 27 -3.96 -4.35 -1.18
N VAL A 28 -3.00 -4.78 -2.00
CA VAL A 28 -1.98 -3.95 -2.63
C VAL A 28 -2.60 -3.01 -3.65
N MET A 29 -3.33 -3.50 -4.65
CA MET A 29 -3.95 -2.65 -5.69
C MET A 29 -4.97 -1.67 -5.10
N LEU A 30 -5.75 -2.12 -4.11
CA LEU A 30 -6.67 -1.24 -3.37
C LEU A 30 -5.96 -0.07 -2.67
N ASN A 31 -4.73 -0.27 -2.20
CA ASN A 31 -3.91 0.77 -1.57
C ASN A 31 -3.20 1.67 -2.58
N LEU A 32 -3.01 1.20 -3.81
CA LEU A 32 -2.32 1.94 -4.85
C LEU A 32 -3.25 2.82 -5.68
N LYS A 33 -4.55 2.48 -5.76
CA LYS A 33 -5.61 3.27 -6.42
C LYS A 33 -5.54 4.78 -6.13
N PRO A 34 -5.34 5.22 -4.87
CA PRO A 34 -5.27 6.65 -4.55
C PRO A 34 -3.99 7.34 -5.04
N SER A 35 -2.95 6.61 -5.41
CA SER A 35 -1.59 7.14 -5.60
C SER A 35 -1.19 7.41 -7.06
N ASN A 36 -2.07 7.29 -8.06
CA ASN A 36 -1.76 7.28 -9.51
C ASN A 36 -0.72 6.21 -9.96
N ASN A 37 -0.04 5.56 -9.03
CA ASN A 37 1.05 4.62 -9.28
C ASN A 37 0.57 3.17 -9.46
N GLU A 38 -0.73 2.90 -9.29
CA GLU A 38 -1.34 1.58 -9.51
C GLU A 38 -1.06 1.05 -10.92
N LYS A 39 -1.34 1.86 -11.94
CA LYS A 39 -1.16 1.48 -13.34
C LYS A 39 0.30 1.13 -13.64
N GLU A 40 1.23 2.02 -13.25
CA GLU A 40 2.66 1.80 -13.50
C GLU A 40 3.19 0.58 -12.74
N PHE A 41 2.75 0.37 -11.49
CA PHE A 41 3.14 -0.80 -10.71
C PHE A 41 2.64 -2.10 -11.35
N LYS A 42 1.37 -2.13 -11.78
CA LYS A 42 0.77 -3.29 -12.45
C LYS A 42 1.49 -3.63 -13.74
N GLU A 43 1.75 -2.64 -14.60
CA GLU A 43 2.50 -2.83 -15.86
C GLU A 43 3.89 -3.41 -15.61
N LYS A 44 4.61 -2.95 -14.57
CA LYS A 44 5.93 -3.50 -14.23
C LYS A 44 5.86 -4.94 -13.72
N LEU A 45 4.85 -5.29 -12.91
CA LEU A 45 4.64 -6.66 -12.45
C LEU A 45 4.28 -7.60 -13.59
N GLU A 46 3.35 -7.21 -14.45
CA GLU A 46 2.93 -7.98 -15.62
C GLU A 46 4.10 -8.24 -16.56
N LYS A 47 5.00 -7.26 -16.74
CA LYS A 47 6.22 -7.44 -17.52
C LYS A 47 7.09 -8.57 -16.97
N ILE A 48 7.34 -8.59 -15.66
CA ILE A 48 8.15 -9.63 -15.00
C ILE A 48 7.49 -11.01 -15.14
N ILE A 49 6.18 -11.09 -14.90
CA ILE A 49 5.41 -12.33 -15.02
C ILE A 49 5.47 -12.86 -16.45
N HIS A 50 5.26 -11.99 -17.45
CA HIS A 50 5.32 -12.36 -18.86
C HIS A 50 6.72 -12.81 -19.30
N THR A 51 7.77 -12.14 -18.82
CA THR A 51 9.16 -12.55 -19.06
C THR A 51 9.39 -13.97 -18.52
N TYR A 52 8.90 -14.28 -17.32
CA TYR A 52 8.98 -15.63 -16.75
C TYR A 52 8.19 -16.67 -17.55
N GLU A 53 6.93 -16.38 -17.89
CA GLU A 53 6.05 -17.32 -18.61
C GLU A 53 6.57 -17.67 -20.00
N LYS A 54 7.34 -16.77 -20.62
CA LYS A 54 8.04 -17.03 -21.89
C LYS A 54 9.24 -17.99 -21.77
N GLY A 55 9.54 -18.49 -20.58
CA GLY A 55 10.67 -19.39 -20.34
C GLY A 55 12.03 -18.70 -20.52
N LYS A 56 12.08 -17.38 -20.40
CA LYS A 56 13.31 -16.62 -20.50
C LYS A 56 14.22 -16.89 -19.30
N GLU A 57 15.53 -16.79 -19.54
CA GLU A 57 16.51 -17.11 -18.51
C GLU A 57 16.40 -16.19 -17.28
N ASN A 58 16.70 -16.77 -16.12
CA ASN A 58 16.70 -16.15 -14.80
C ASN A 58 17.42 -14.76 -14.71
N PRO A 59 18.48 -14.44 -15.48
CA PRO A 59 19.11 -13.11 -15.46
C PRO A 59 18.19 -11.96 -15.89
N GLU A 60 17.32 -12.15 -16.88
CA GLU A 60 16.41 -11.08 -17.33
C GLU A 60 15.39 -10.75 -16.24
N ILE A 61 14.78 -11.77 -15.65
CA ILE A 61 13.80 -11.65 -14.55
C ILE A 61 14.44 -10.97 -13.33
N LYS A 62 15.68 -11.34 -12.99
CA LYS A 62 16.44 -10.71 -11.90
C LYS A 62 16.59 -9.21 -12.12
N LYS A 63 16.95 -8.78 -13.33
CA LYS A 63 17.11 -7.36 -13.66
C LYS A 63 15.80 -6.60 -13.57
N GLU A 64 14.69 -7.19 -14.04
CA GLU A 64 13.38 -6.55 -13.96
C GLU A 64 12.88 -6.43 -12.50
N LEU A 65 13.12 -7.44 -11.67
CA LEU A 65 12.84 -7.39 -10.23
C LEU A 65 13.69 -6.33 -9.50
N GLU A 66 14.97 -6.19 -9.85
CA GLU A 66 15.84 -5.16 -9.30
C GLU A 66 15.34 -3.75 -9.65
N ASN A 67 14.96 -3.53 -10.92
CA ASN A 67 14.36 -2.27 -11.35
C ASN A 67 13.06 -1.96 -10.59
N LEU A 68 12.23 -2.98 -10.33
CA LEU A 68 11.01 -2.82 -9.56
C LEU A 68 11.28 -2.47 -8.09
N ASP A 69 12.30 -3.08 -7.45
CA ASP A 69 12.72 -2.73 -6.08
C ASP A 69 13.19 -1.27 -5.99
N ILE A 70 14.00 -0.83 -6.96
CA ILE A 70 14.47 0.57 -7.03
C ILE A 70 13.28 1.52 -7.15
N TRP A 71 12.37 1.25 -8.10
CA TRP A 71 11.19 2.06 -8.31
C TRP A 71 10.31 2.13 -7.04
N CYS A 72 10.07 1.00 -6.37
CA CYS A 72 9.30 0.98 -5.12
C CYS A 72 9.93 1.87 -4.03
N LYS A 73 11.27 1.88 -3.91
CA LYS A 73 11.98 2.73 -2.95
C LYS A 73 11.86 4.22 -3.27
N GLU A 74 11.88 4.58 -4.55
CA GLU A 74 11.72 5.97 -4.97
C GLU A 74 10.29 6.46 -4.79
N THR A 75 9.30 5.65 -5.15
CA THR A 75 7.89 5.98 -5.00
C THR A 75 7.50 6.09 -3.52
N ALA A 76 8.00 5.21 -2.65
CA ALA A 76 7.77 5.29 -1.21
C ALA A 76 8.25 6.60 -0.57
N LYS A 77 9.27 7.27 -1.14
CA LYS A 77 9.75 8.58 -0.67
C LYS A 77 8.83 9.73 -1.09
N LYS A 78 8.13 9.58 -2.22
CA LYS A 78 7.28 10.64 -2.80
C LYS A 78 5.87 10.63 -2.21
N ASP A 79 5.28 9.46 -2.04
CA ASP A 79 3.87 9.33 -1.66
C ASP A 79 3.63 9.25 -0.13
N ASN A 80 4.69 9.15 0.68
CA ASN A 80 4.61 8.92 2.14
C ASN A 80 3.68 7.75 2.55
N LEU A 81 3.38 6.82 1.62
CA LEU A 81 2.50 5.71 1.88
C LEU A 81 3.28 4.58 2.56
N HIS A 82 3.00 4.34 3.85
CA HIS A 82 3.58 3.22 4.60
C HIS A 82 3.35 1.87 3.92
N VAL A 83 2.26 1.73 3.16
CA VAL A 83 1.96 0.53 2.38
C VAL A 83 2.98 0.32 1.26
N PHE A 84 3.39 1.37 0.55
CA PHE A 84 4.40 1.29 -0.52
C PHE A 84 5.75 0.81 -0.01
N LYS A 85 6.12 1.23 1.21
CA LYS A 85 7.33 0.73 1.87
C LYS A 85 7.26 -0.78 2.10
N ASN A 86 6.12 -1.30 2.53
CA ASN A 86 5.94 -2.74 2.74
C ASN A 86 5.89 -3.52 1.41
N ILE A 87 5.24 -2.97 0.38
CA ILE A 87 5.25 -3.53 -0.99
C ILE A 87 6.70 -3.66 -1.48
N GLY A 88 7.51 -2.61 -1.34
CA GLY A 88 8.92 -2.65 -1.70
C GLY A 88 9.70 -3.74 -0.96
N GLN A 89 9.39 -4.00 0.32
CA GLN A 89 10.01 -5.11 1.05
C GLN A 89 9.59 -6.47 0.49
N VAL A 90 8.32 -6.67 0.11
CA VAL A 90 7.87 -7.91 -0.54
C VAL A 90 8.66 -8.17 -1.83
N ILE A 91 8.83 -7.15 -2.67
CA ILE A 91 9.61 -7.27 -3.91
C ILE A 91 11.08 -7.62 -3.63
N LYS A 92 11.71 -6.88 -2.70
CA LYS A 92 13.10 -7.11 -2.32
C LYS A 92 13.35 -8.52 -1.79
N HIS A 93 12.49 -9.00 -0.89
CA HIS A 93 12.64 -10.34 -0.30
C HIS A 93 12.29 -11.43 -1.31
N SER A 94 11.34 -11.21 -2.22
CA SER A 94 11.08 -12.09 -3.36
C SER A 94 12.30 -12.22 -4.28
N PHE A 95 12.96 -11.10 -4.61
CA PHE A 95 14.20 -11.10 -5.39
C PHE A 95 15.34 -11.87 -4.69
N LYS A 96 15.53 -11.64 -3.39
CA LYS A 96 16.52 -12.38 -2.60
C LYS A 96 16.20 -13.87 -2.50
N ALA A 97 14.92 -14.24 -2.39
CA ALA A 97 14.52 -15.64 -2.44
C ALA A 97 14.93 -16.28 -3.77
N LEU A 98 14.71 -15.57 -4.88
CA LEU A 98 15.10 -16.01 -6.23
C LEU A 98 16.62 -16.19 -6.35
N ALA A 99 17.41 -15.24 -5.84
CA ALA A 99 18.86 -15.36 -5.80
C ALA A 99 19.36 -16.54 -4.93
N ASN A 100 18.57 -16.96 -3.94
CA ASN A 100 18.91 -18.01 -2.98
C ASN A 100 18.24 -19.37 -3.27
N ILE A 101 17.68 -19.59 -4.46
CA ILE A 101 16.98 -20.84 -4.81
C ILE A 101 17.81 -22.11 -4.53
N GLY A 102 19.12 -22.07 -4.81
CA GLY A 102 20.06 -23.16 -4.52
C GLY A 102 20.40 -23.34 -3.03
N ASN A 103 20.11 -22.35 -2.17
CA ASN A 103 20.38 -22.36 -0.74
C ASN A 103 19.07 -22.45 0.06
N LYS A 104 18.68 -23.67 0.45
CA LYS A 104 17.42 -23.96 1.16
C LYS A 104 17.20 -23.09 2.40
N LYS A 105 18.25 -22.86 3.21
CA LYS A 105 18.14 -22.10 4.46
C LYS A 105 17.90 -20.61 4.19
N ALA A 106 18.65 -20.04 3.25
CA ALA A 106 18.48 -18.65 2.84
C ALA A 106 17.12 -18.43 2.15
N PHE A 107 16.71 -19.31 1.23
CA PHE A 107 15.41 -19.25 0.58
C PHE A 107 14.25 -19.21 1.58
N LYS A 108 14.21 -20.14 2.55
CA LYS A 108 13.16 -20.18 3.57
C LYS A 108 13.13 -18.93 4.45
N LYS A 109 14.28 -18.33 4.73
CA LYS A 109 14.37 -17.08 5.48
C LYS A 109 13.69 -15.95 4.70
N GLU A 110 14.06 -15.77 3.44
CA GLU A 110 13.50 -14.70 2.60
C GLU A 110 12.00 -14.90 2.36
N GLN A 111 11.53 -16.15 2.21
CA GLN A 111 10.11 -16.45 2.07
C GLN A 111 9.30 -16.11 3.33
N LYS A 112 9.89 -16.27 4.53
CA LYS A 112 9.25 -15.85 5.78
C LYS A 112 9.10 -14.33 5.84
N GLU A 113 10.11 -13.58 5.42
CA GLU A 113 10.05 -12.11 5.34
C GLU A 113 8.96 -11.65 4.37
N VAL A 114 8.85 -12.28 3.19
CA VAL A 114 7.74 -12.03 2.25
C VAL A 114 6.38 -12.18 2.93
N GLY A 115 6.18 -13.26 3.70
CA GLY A 115 4.95 -13.50 4.44
C GLY A 115 4.64 -12.40 5.48
N ILE A 116 5.64 -11.95 6.23
CA ILE A 116 5.49 -10.88 7.24
C ILE A 116 5.01 -9.58 6.59
N TYR A 117 5.63 -9.18 5.47
CA TYR A 117 5.26 -7.94 4.80
C TYR A 117 3.91 -8.03 4.07
N MET A 118 3.54 -9.18 3.51
CA MET A 118 2.19 -9.39 2.96
C MET A 118 1.11 -9.32 4.04
N ASP A 119 1.38 -9.87 5.21
CA ASP A 119 0.47 -9.78 6.34
C ASP A 119 0.29 -8.33 6.81
N ALA A 120 1.39 -7.56 6.88
CA ALA A 120 1.36 -6.14 7.24
C ALA A 120 0.56 -5.30 6.24
N ILE A 121 0.69 -5.57 4.93
CA ILE A 121 -0.10 -4.89 3.89
C ILE A 121 -1.59 -5.20 4.05
N THR A 122 -1.94 -6.47 4.30
CA THR A 122 -3.33 -6.90 4.47
C THR A 122 -3.99 -6.27 5.70
N HIS A 123 -3.25 -6.16 6.81
CA HIS A 123 -3.78 -5.63 8.07
C HIS A 123 -3.84 -4.11 8.15
N ALA A 124 -3.03 -3.38 7.37
CA ALA A 124 -3.12 -1.92 7.29
C ALA A 124 -4.53 -1.42 6.92
N ASN A 125 -5.26 -2.17 6.07
CA ASN A 125 -6.61 -1.81 5.63
C ASN A 125 -7.72 -2.26 6.58
N LYS A 126 -7.59 -3.44 7.20
CA LYS A 126 -8.59 -3.91 8.18
C LYS A 126 -8.76 -2.90 9.32
N ASN A 127 -7.64 -2.37 9.83
CA ASN A 127 -7.66 -1.39 10.92
C ASN A 127 -8.26 -0.04 10.49
N THR A 128 -7.98 0.42 9.26
CA THR A 128 -8.52 1.69 8.73
C THR A 128 -10.02 1.61 8.47
N LYS A 129 -10.50 0.53 7.83
CA LYS A 129 -11.94 0.30 7.59
C LYS A 129 -12.72 0.18 8.89
N GLN A 130 -12.21 -0.59 9.84
CA GLN A 130 -12.85 -0.75 11.16
C GLN A 130 -12.90 0.57 11.93
N THR A 131 -11.87 1.40 11.80
CA THR A 131 -11.84 2.74 12.42
C THR A 131 -12.85 3.68 11.77
N LEU A 132 -12.97 3.69 10.44
CA LEU A 132 -13.98 4.47 9.71
C LEU A 132 -15.41 4.00 10.02
N GLU A 133 -15.65 2.69 10.13
CA GLU A 133 -16.94 2.14 10.55
C GLU A 133 -17.29 2.55 11.99
N ARG A 134 -16.31 2.53 12.91
CA ARG A 134 -16.52 3.03 14.28
C ARG A 134 -16.80 4.53 14.31
N ILE A 135 -16.08 5.33 13.52
CA ILE A 135 -16.32 6.78 13.39
C ILE A 135 -17.73 7.01 12.81
N SER A 136 -18.11 6.32 11.75
CA SER A 136 -19.43 6.41 11.12
C SER A 136 -20.55 5.98 12.08
N ALA A 137 -20.38 4.86 12.79
CA ALA A 137 -21.32 4.39 13.79
C ALA A 137 -21.46 5.39 14.95
N THR A 138 -20.36 6.01 15.37
CA THR A 138 -20.38 7.06 16.40
C THR A 138 -21.11 8.30 15.90
N ILE A 139 -20.79 8.80 14.70
CA ILE A 139 -21.48 9.95 14.09
C ILE A 139 -22.98 9.69 13.94
N ASN A 140 -23.37 8.51 13.43
CA ASN A 140 -24.77 8.15 13.25
C ASN A 140 -25.50 7.94 14.58
N LYS A 141 -24.82 7.46 15.64
CA LYS A 141 -25.36 7.44 17.01
C LYS A 141 -25.60 8.85 17.57
N HIS A 142 -24.80 9.83 17.17
CA HIS A 142 -24.95 11.22 17.57
C HIS A 142 -25.84 12.07 16.63
N LYS A 143 -26.38 11.49 15.53
CA LYS A 143 -27.46 12.10 14.72
C LYS A 143 -28.83 11.95 15.39
N SER A 144 -28.94 12.28 16.68
CA SER A 144 -30.25 12.64 17.24
C SER A 144 -30.65 14.02 16.72
N PRO A 145 -31.95 14.32 16.55
CA PRO A 145 -32.41 15.55 15.93
C PRO A 145 -31.89 16.74 16.73
N LEU A 146 -31.28 17.71 16.05
CA LEU A 146 -30.88 18.96 16.69
C LEU A 146 -32.08 19.53 17.48
N PRO A 147 -31.95 19.86 18.78
CA PRO A 147 -32.93 20.71 19.41
C PRO A 147 -32.89 22.06 18.69
N HIS A 148 -33.95 22.36 17.93
CA HIS A 148 -34.18 23.68 17.37
C HIS A 148 -34.28 24.69 18.52
N SER A 149 -33.21 25.44 18.75
CA SER A 149 -33.26 26.74 19.40
C SER A 149 -32.02 27.53 19.02
N ILE A 150 -32.03 28.08 17.80
CA ILE A 150 -31.19 29.23 17.47
C ILE A 150 -31.89 30.43 18.13
N THR A 151 -31.50 30.79 19.35
CA THR A 151 -31.81 32.11 19.87
C THR A 151 -30.83 33.08 19.21
N THR A 152 -31.36 33.93 18.32
CA THR A 152 -30.62 35.01 17.68
C THR A 152 -30.05 35.97 18.73
N PRO A 153 -28.76 36.37 18.64
CA PRO A 153 -28.25 37.45 19.47
C PRO A 153 -28.87 38.78 19.03
N LYS A 154 -29.57 39.43 19.97
CA LYS A 154 -30.20 40.74 19.81
C LYS A 154 -29.10 41.83 19.76
N ASN A 155 -28.86 42.32 18.55
CA ASN A 155 -28.32 43.62 18.14
C ASN A 155 -27.91 44.59 19.28
N ILE A 156 -26.62 44.95 19.37
CA ILE A 156 -26.15 46.16 20.07
C ILE A 156 -25.39 47.02 19.05
N SER A 157 -26.12 47.91 18.39
CA SER A 157 -25.59 49.05 17.66
C SER A 157 -25.01 50.06 18.65
N GLN A 158 -23.68 50.20 18.70
CA GLN A 158 -23.01 51.24 19.47
C GLN A 158 -23.23 52.60 18.79
N LYS A 159 -24.16 53.37 19.37
CA LYS A 159 -24.42 54.78 19.04
C LYS A 159 -23.29 55.64 19.63
N SER A 160 -22.35 56.09 18.80
CA SER A 160 -21.35 57.08 19.20
C SER A 160 -22.02 58.45 19.40
N LYS A 161 -22.04 58.93 20.64
CA LYS A 161 -22.38 60.32 21.01
C LYS A 161 -21.51 60.75 22.19
N ARG A 162 -20.46 61.51 21.92
CA ARG A 162 -19.82 62.51 22.81
C ARG A 162 -19.14 63.50 21.85
N GLY A 163 -19.47 64.79 21.73
CA GLY A 163 -20.00 65.73 22.71
C GLY A 163 -18.93 66.82 22.87
N SER A 164 -19.10 67.97 22.19
CA SER A 164 -18.25 69.16 22.33
C SER A 164 -18.17 69.59 23.79
N VAL A 165 -16.98 70.01 24.21
CA VAL A 165 -16.80 70.85 25.39
C VAL A 165 -15.85 71.98 24.99
N GLU A 166 -16.43 73.18 24.83
CA GLU A 166 -15.71 74.45 24.81
C GLU A 166 -15.11 74.73 26.19
N ARG A 167 -13.92 75.31 26.21
CA ARG A 167 -13.51 76.37 27.13
C ARG A 167 -12.39 77.19 26.52
#